data_AF-A0A969L916-F1
#
_entry.id   AF-A0A969L916-F1
#
_cell.length_a   1.000
_cell.length_b   1.000
_cell.length_c   1.000
_cell.angle_alpha   90.00
_cell.angle_beta   90.00
_cell.angle_gamma   90.00
#
_symmetry.space_group_name_H-M   'P 1'
#
loop_
_entity.id
_entity.type
_entity.pdbx_description
1 polymer ?
#
loop_
_entity_poly.entity_id
_entity_poly.type
_entity_poly.pdbx_seq_one_letter_code
_entity_poly.pdbx_strand_id
1 'polypeptide(L)'
;MIPTIASLATAPRLHTEIPADAIALFRHSVRLIDARDRIRPEAVAALLPTIEPIHEPFAPAPLIFPYTEPQATTLPAEQSGFVVRGRTIRSAYLDLIWHVMTYGAQTGTQHSSDQRELLDVMTVITDEPAAPEQFSYAPWMPFTRESLGVRQPDGTFSGYLGQFVQAGHGGAGVSYTYGDRLRAFGEATPLDQLATMADDLQASGQSRRAVAVLWEPARDAGAKSPPCLVLVQARLRPDSSGGTRLYLTAYFRSHDIYRAWASNAYGLQALQLLLTERLTNHAPVAAGDLVIISHSAHIYTHDWEAAETLLAHHHRRTTPRLERDPRGSFVISVEPPDIVVQHFTPDGTHLRTVRGGSADALAAQLAPFIGLMSHALYLGQELHRAELALRVGRPDAFRQDRALDMAAIGAGIAAMENETEHTGAHNEHQG
;
A
#
# COMPACT_ATOMS: atom_id res chain seq x y z
N MET A 1 37.02 37.40 11.94
CA MET A 1 35.64 37.29 11.42
C MET A 1 35.68 36.30 10.28
N ILE A 2 35.24 35.07 10.54
CA ILE A 2 35.15 34.00 9.56
C ILE A 2 33.70 34.05 9.02
N PRO A 3 33.48 34.24 7.71
CA PRO A 3 32.15 34.20 7.17
C PRO A 3 31.67 32.74 7.13
N THR A 4 30.56 32.51 7.80
CA THR A 4 29.74 31.30 7.77
C THR A 4 29.18 31.11 6.37
N ILE A 5 29.58 30.03 5.68
CA ILE A 5 28.92 29.58 4.45
C ILE A 5 27.88 28.54 4.86
N ALA A 6 26.64 28.99 4.99
CA ALA A 6 25.46 28.14 4.96
C ALA A 6 24.86 28.25 3.55
N SER A 7 24.94 27.18 2.77
CA SER A 7 24.08 26.83 1.62
C SER A 7 24.80 25.82 0.72
N LEU A 8 24.09 24.75 0.32
CA LEU A 8 24.49 23.59 -0.49
C LEU A 8 25.03 22.36 0.28
N ALA A 9 24.09 21.53 0.71
CA ALA A 9 24.33 20.16 1.16
C ALA A 9 24.66 19.24 -0.02
N THR A 10 25.91 19.27 -0.50
CA THR A 10 26.57 18.14 -1.18
C THR A 10 28.08 18.41 -1.20
N ALA A 11 28.71 18.43 -0.02
CA ALA A 11 30.13 18.16 0.03
C ALA A 11 30.36 16.74 -0.51
N PRO A 12 31.28 16.49 -1.45
CA PRO A 12 31.60 15.15 -1.89
C PRO A 12 32.05 14.34 -0.66
N ARG A 13 31.28 13.30 -0.32
CA ARG A 13 31.59 12.39 0.78
C ARG A 13 32.35 11.20 0.21
N LEU A 14 33.51 10.89 0.79
CA LEU A 14 34.17 9.62 0.53
C LEU A 14 33.34 8.49 1.14
N HIS A 15 33.30 7.35 0.46
CA HIS A 15 32.68 6.14 1.00
C HIS A 15 33.30 5.81 2.36
N THR A 16 32.45 5.51 3.34
CA THR A 16 32.87 5.15 4.72
C THR A 16 33.77 3.92 4.76
N GLU A 17 33.72 3.11 3.72
CA GLU A 17 34.48 1.88 3.53
C GLU A 17 35.92 2.12 3.08
N ILE A 18 36.28 3.35 2.71
CA ILE A 18 37.65 3.74 2.37
C ILE A 18 38.36 4.24 3.64
N PRO A 19 39.31 3.48 4.20
CA PRO A 19 39.97 3.86 5.44
C PRO A 19 40.96 5.02 5.23
N ALA A 20 41.23 5.75 6.31
CA ALA A 20 42.04 6.97 6.27
C ALA A 20 43.48 6.74 5.78
N ASP A 21 44.05 5.56 6.04
CA ASP A 21 45.37 5.12 5.59
C ASP A 21 45.41 4.87 4.08
N ALA A 22 44.36 4.29 3.48
CA ALA A 22 44.25 4.16 2.03
C ALA A 22 44.13 5.53 1.34
N ILE A 23 43.39 6.47 1.96
CA ILE A 23 43.32 7.86 1.49
C ILE A 23 44.70 8.53 1.60
N ALA A 24 45.41 8.32 2.71
CA ALA A 24 46.74 8.86 2.92
C ALA A 24 47.75 8.31 1.90
N LEU A 25 47.71 7.01 1.62
CA LEU A 25 48.52 6.35 0.60
C LEU A 25 48.26 6.96 -0.77
N PHE A 26 46.99 7.09 -1.17
CA PHE A 26 46.63 7.73 -2.45
C PHE A 26 47.16 9.17 -2.54
N ARG A 27 46.96 9.96 -1.48
CA ARG A 27 47.42 11.37 -1.44
C ARG A 27 48.94 11.51 -1.49
N HIS A 28 49.68 10.57 -0.90
CA HIS A 28 51.14 10.59 -0.91
C HIS A 28 51.71 10.14 -2.26
N SER A 29 51.04 9.20 -2.91
CA SER A 29 51.57 8.55 -4.11
C SER A 29 51.05 9.11 -5.43
N VAL A 30 50.11 10.05 -5.41
CA VAL A 30 49.54 10.66 -6.62
C VAL A 30 49.79 12.16 -6.64
N ARG A 31 50.40 12.64 -7.73
CA ARG A 31 50.56 14.08 -8.01
C ARG A 31 49.32 14.59 -8.75
N LEU A 32 48.55 15.47 -8.12
CA LEU A 32 47.43 16.14 -8.77
C LEU A 32 47.94 17.30 -9.66
N ILE A 33 47.64 17.24 -10.96
CA ILE A 33 47.81 18.36 -11.88
C ILE A 33 46.42 18.95 -12.13
N ASP A 34 46.13 20.10 -11.52
CA ASP A 34 44.84 20.75 -11.64
C ASP A 34 44.73 21.56 -12.95
N ALA A 35 43.84 21.12 -13.84
CA ALA A 35 43.57 21.77 -15.12
C ALA A 35 42.10 22.19 -15.28
N ARG A 36 41.33 22.27 -14.18
CA ARG A 36 39.87 22.52 -14.23
C ARG A 36 39.50 23.85 -14.90
N ASP A 37 40.36 24.86 -14.83
CA ASP A 37 40.14 26.17 -15.46
C ASP A 37 40.64 26.24 -16.92
N ARG A 38 41.16 25.15 -17.48
CA ARG A 38 41.67 25.08 -18.86
C ARG A 38 40.59 24.55 -19.80
N ILE A 39 39.93 25.47 -20.50
CA ILE A 39 38.80 25.16 -21.39
C ILE A 39 39.27 24.68 -22.79
N ARG A 40 40.53 24.98 -23.16
CA ARG A 40 41.08 24.70 -24.49
C ARG A 40 41.82 23.34 -24.54
N PRO A 41 41.42 22.41 -25.43
CA PRO A 41 42.05 21.09 -25.54
C PRO A 41 43.57 21.15 -25.77
N GLU A 42 44.08 22.15 -26.50
CA GLU A 42 45.51 22.28 -26.78
C GLU A 42 46.31 22.58 -25.51
N ALA A 43 45.72 23.32 -24.56
CA ALA A 43 46.36 23.68 -23.30
C ALA A 43 46.41 22.50 -22.30
N VAL A 44 45.52 21.52 -22.46
CA VAL A 44 45.54 20.24 -21.73
C VAL A 44 46.50 19.28 -22.41
N ALA A 45 46.49 19.19 -23.75
CA ALA A 45 47.41 18.37 -24.53
C ALA A 45 48.88 18.75 -24.30
N ALA A 46 49.17 20.05 -24.16
CA ALA A 46 50.51 20.54 -23.84
C ALA A 46 51.02 20.12 -22.45
N LEU A 47 50.15 19.68 -21.53
CA LEU A 47 50.57 19.15 -20.24
C LEU A 47 51.06 17.70 -20.33
N LEU A 48 50.53 16.89 -21.24
CA LEU A 48 50.84 15.46 -21.32
C LEU A 48 52.33 15.14 -21.46
N PRO A 49 53.13 15.86 -22.29
CA PRO A 49 54.58 15.62 -22.38
C PRO A 49 55.36 15.99 -21.11
N THR A 50 54.76 16.77 -20.20
CA THR A 50 55.39 17.19 -18.92
C THR A 50 55.10 16.20 -17.78
N ILE A 51 54.26 15.20 -18.03
CA ILE A 51 53.91 14.17 -17.06
C ILE A 51 54.90 13.01 -17.23
N GLU A 52 55.67 12.73 -16.18
CA GLU A 52 56.56 11.57 -16.16
C GLU A 52 55.75 10.27 -16.26
N PRO A 53 56.20 9.28 -17.04
CA PRO A 53 55.53 7.99 -17.11
C PRO A 53 55.55 7.30 -15.74
N ILE A 54 54.40 6.78 -15.31
CA ILE A 54 54.31 5.99 -14.08
C ILE A 54 54.83 4.59 -14.40
N HIS A 55 55.93 4.19 -13.77
CA HIS A 55 56.57 2.89 -14.00
C HIS A 55 56.18 1.83 -12.95
N GLU A 56 55.70 2.26 -11.77
CA GLU A 56 55.30 1.38 -10.69
C GLU A 56 53.91 1.77 -10.14
N PRO A 57 53.04 0.79 -9.83
CA PRO A 57 51.77 1.07 -9.17
C PRO A 57 52.01 1.56 -7.74
N PHE A 58 51.23 2.54 -7.29
CA PHE A 58 51.37 3.11 -5.94
C PHE A 58 50.93 2.18 -4.80
N ALA A 59 50.28 1.07 -5.13
CA ALA A 59 49.88 0.02 -4.21
C ALA A 59 50.36 -1.34 -4.76
N PRO A 60 50.77 -2.28 -3.89
CA PRO A 60 51.29 -3.58 -4.30
C PRO A 60 50.24 -4.50 -4.93
N ALA A 61 48.96 -4.22 -4.69
CA ALA A 61 47.80 -4.91 -5.26
C ALA A 61 46.58 -3.96 -5.29
N PRO A 62 45.52 -4.26 -6.06
CA PRO A 62 44.28 -3.51 -6.01
C PRO A 62 43.69 -3.47 -4.59
N LEU A 63 43.42 -2.26 -4.09
CA LEU A 63 42.70 -2.07 -2.84
C LEU A 63 41.20 -2.17 -3.13
N ILE A 64 40.56 -3.24 -2.64
CA ILE A 64 39.11 -3.48 -2.80
C ILE A 64 38.43 -3.18 -1.47
N PHE A 65 37.54 -2.20 -1.48
CA PHE A 65 36.71 -1.86 -0.32
C PHE A 65 35.32 -2.46 -0.53
N PRO A 66 34.90 -3.45 0.28
CA PRO A 66 33.58 -4.07 0.10
C PRO A 66 32.49 -3.02 0.37
N TYR A 67 31.55 -2.89 -0.57
CA TYR A 67 30.39 -2.02 -0.40
C TYR A 67 29.57 -2.50 0.80
N THR A 68 29.33 -1.60 1.75
CA THR A 68 28.41 -1.87 2.85
C THR A 68 27.05 -1.34 2.46
N GLU A 69 26.08 -2.22 2.27
CA GLU A 69 24.72 -1.80 1.92
C GLU A 69 24.14 -0.95 3.07
N PRO A 70 23.74 0.30 2.80
CA PRO A 70 23.24 1.19 3.84
C PRO A 70 21.92 0.64 4.39
N GLN A 71 21.84 0.49 5.72
CA GLN A 71 20.59 0.14 6.39
C GLN A 71 19.80 1.42 6.68
N ALA A 72 18.71 1.62 5.93
CA ALA A 72 17.77 2.70 6.19
C ALA A 72 16.84 2.31 7.36
N THR A 73 16.68 3.20 8.34
CA THR A 73 15.73 3.02 9.44
C THR A 73 14.29 3.37 9.05
N THR A 74 14.12 4.21 8.03
CA THR A 74 12.84 4.57 7.40
C THR A 74 13.07 4.75 5.90
N LEU A 75 12.05 4.43 5.10
CA LEU A 75 12.07 4.67 3.66
C LEU A 75 11.28 5.94 3.34
N PRO A 76 11.68 6.71 2.31
CA PRO A 76 10.89 7.85 1.87
C PRO A 76 9.51 7.40 1.39
N ALA A 77 8.48 8.19 1.68
CA ALA A 77 7.10 7.95 1.27
C ALA A 77 6.37 9.27 1.01
N GLU A 78 5.19 9.19 0.40
CA GLU A 78 4.23 10.28 0.37
C GLU A 78 3.91 10.80 1.79
N GLN A 79 3.64 12.09 1.93
CA GLN A 79 3.39 12.68 3.26
C GLN A 79 1.98 12.37 3.79
N SER A 80 1.03 12.04 2.91
CA SER A 80 -0.37 11.78 3.24
C SER A 80 -1.05 10.99 2.13
N GLY A 81 -2.13 10.28 2.45
CA GLY A 81 -3.04 9.69 1.45
C GLY A 81 -2.73 8.23 1.11
N PHE A 82 -2.31 7.45 2.10
CA PHE A 82 -2.03 6.03 1.94
C PHE A 82 -3.33 5.23 1.80
N VAL A 83 -3.29 4.15 1.00
CA VAL A 83 -4.40 3.22 0.87
C VAL A 83 -3.94 1.81 1.23
N VAL A 84 -4.52 1.25 2.29
CA VAL A 84 -4.29 -0.13 2.72
C VAL A 84 -5.55 -0.94 2.45
N ARG A 85 -5.44 -2.07 1.76
CA ARG A 85 -6.59 -2.95 1.45
C ARG A 85 -6.36 -4.31 2.06
N GLY A 86 -7.33 -4.81 2.83
CA GLY A 86 -7.31 -6.16 3.35
C GLY A 86 -8.66 -6.83 3.18
N ARG A 87 -8.68 -8.14 2.95
CA ARG A 87 -9.95 -8.89 2.91
C ARG A 87 -10.64 -8.85 4.26
N THR A 88 -9.85 -9.08 5.30
CA THR A 88 -10.30 -9.13 6.70
C THR A 88 -9.64 -8.02 7.51
N ILE A 89 -10.24 -7.67 8.64
CA ILE A 89 -9.68 -6.77 9.66
C ILE A 89 -8.30 -7.26 10.08
N ARG A 90 -8.12 -8.56 10.29
CA ARG A 90 -6.82 -9.16 10.59
C ARG A 90 -5.74 -8.92 9.55
N SER A 91 -6.05 -9.15 8.27
CA SER A 91 -5.07 -8.89 7.19
C SER A 91 -4.76 -7.40 7.09
N ALA A 92 -5.79 -6.56 7.12
CA ALA A 92 -5.64 -5.11 7.03
C ALA A 92 -4.83 -4.54 8.21
N TYR A 93 -5.00 -5.08 9.41
CA TYR A 93 -4.24 -4.71 10.61
C TYR A 93 -2.74 -4.98 10.44
N LEU A 94 -2.36 -6.17 9.96
CA LEU A 94 -0.96 -6.52 9.73
C LEU A 94 -0.34 -5.62 8.65
N ASP A 95 -1.06 -5.39 7.55
CA ASP A 95 -0.61 -4.49 6.49
C ASP A 95 -0.47 -3.07 7.01
N LEU A 96 -1.42 -2.57 7.80
CA LEU A 96 -1.38 -1.22 8.36
C LEU A 96 -0.21 -1.03 9.32
N ILE A 97 0.06 -2.00 10.20
CA ILE A 97 1.26 -1.98 11.06
C ILE A 97 2.51 -1.94 10.21
N TRP A 98 2.60 -2.78 9.17
CA TRP A 98 3.75 -2.80 8.28
C TRP A 98 3.98 -1.43 7.62
N HIS A 99 2.93 -0.76 7.14
CA HIS A 99 3.04 0.57 6.54
C HIS A 99 3.55 1.60 7.54
N VAL A 100 2.95 1.68 8.74
CA VAL A 100 3.39 2.66 9.76
C VAL A 100 4.82 2.38 10.22
N MET A 101 5.20 1.10 10.39
CA MET A 101 6.55 0.75 10.78
C MET A 101 7.58 1.02 9.66
N THR A 102 7.21 0.91 8.39
CA THR A 102 8.13 1.06 7.25
C THR A 102 8.30 2.50 6.79
N TYR A 103 7.18 3.24 6.74
CA TYR A 103 7.10 4.56 6.13
C TYR A 103 6.76 5.68 7.12
N GLY A 104 6.39 5.34 8.36
CA GLY A 104 6.00 6.31 9.35
C GLY A 104 7.12 7.29 9.69
N ALA A 105 6.82 8.58 9.62
CA ALA A 105 7.73 9.61 10.06
C ALA A 105 7.93 9.50 11.58
N GLN A 106 9.18 9.60 12.05
CA GLN A 106 9.45 9.69 13.48
C GLN A 106 9.12 11.09 13.97
N THR A 107 8.07 11.20 14.77
CA THR A 107 7.58 12.46 15.34
C THR A 107 7.52 12.35 16.85
N GLY A 108 7.84 13.42 17.57
CA GLY A 108 7.53 13.52 19.00
C GLY A 108 6.03 13.76 19.21
N THR A 109 5.49 13.29 20.33
CA THR A 109 4.09 13.56 20.73
C THR A 109 3.99 14.68 21.76
N GLN A 110 2.80 15.27 21.91
CA GLN A 110 2.48 16.17 23.05
C GLN A 110 2.58 15.44 24.42
N HIS A 111 2.68 14.12 24.42
CA HIS A 111 2.66 13.25 25.61
C HIS A 111 3.97 12.49 25.85
N SER A 112 5.10 13.04 25.37
CA SER A 112 6.49 12.67 25.72
C SER A 112 7.08 11.36 25.16
N SER A 113 6.32 10.55 24.43
CA SER A 113 6.86 9.38 23.71
C SER A 113 7.05 9.70 22.23
N ASP A 114 8.17 9.24 21.67
CA ASP A 114 8.35 9.18 20.22
C ASP A 114 7.32 8.19 19.62
N GLN A 115 6.97 8.42 18.36
CA GLN A 115 6.07 7.56 17.59
C GLN A 115 6.50 7.51 16.13
N ARG A 116 6.07 6.46 15.42
CA ARG A 116 6.02 6.45 13.94
C ARG A 116 4.60 6.81 13.53
N GLU A 117 4.46 7.76 12.60
CA GLU A 117 3.16 8.28 12.17
C GLU A 117 3.03 8.37 10.65
N LEU A 118 1.86 7.99 10.14
CA LEU A 118 1.41 8.25 8.78
C LEU A 118 0.15 9.09 8.79
N LEU A 119 0.04 10.02 7.84
CA LEU A 119 -1.13 10.87 7.70
C LEU A 119 -2.14 10.36 6.67
N ASP A 120 -3.42 10.51 7.00
CA ASP A 120 -4.55 10.23 6.11
C ASP A 120 -4.53 8.82 5.50
N VAL A 121 -4.39 7.81 6.36
CA VAL A 121 -4.39 6.41 5.93
C VAL A 121 -5.82 5.91 5.77
N MET A 122 -6.19 5.57 4.55
CA MET A 122 -7.47 4.91 4.22
C MET A 122 -7.29 3.40 4.23
N THR A 123 -7.82 2.72 5.25
CA THR A 123 -7.89 1.27 5.29
C THR A 123 -9.24 0.78 4.78
N VAL A 124 -9.24 -0.13 3.81
CA VAL A 124 -10.46 -0.72 3.22
C VAL A 124 -10.50 -2.21 3.53
N ILE A 125 -11.57 -2.63 4.21
CA ILE A 125 -11.87 -4.02 4.54
C ILE A 125 -13.03 -4.48 3.66
N THR A 126 -12.83 -5.54 2.86
CA THR A 126 -13.78 -5.90 1.79
C THR A 126 -14.66 -7.11 2.08
N ASP A 127 -14.23 -7.99 3.00
CA ASP A 127 -14.77 -9.35 3.16
C ASP A 127 -14.55 -9.88 4.60
N GLU A 128 -14.86 -9.06 5.60
CA GLU A 128 -14.88 -9.52 6.98
C GLU A 128 -16.11 -10.41 7.22
N PRO A 129 -15.99 -11.55 7.93
CA PRO A 129 -17.13 -12.40 8.23
C PRO A 129 -18.30 -11.64 8.87
N ALA A 130 -19.50 -11.81 8.32
CA ALA A 130 -20.71 -11.12 8.79
C ALA A 130 -21.23 -11.65 10.13
N ALA A 131 -20.76 -12.81 10.58
CA ALA A 131 -21.11 -13.38 11.87
C ALA A 131 -20.05 -12.98 12.92
N PRO A 132 -20.41 -12.26 14.00
CA PRO A 132 -19.46 -11.77 15.00
C PRO A 132 -18.59 -12.83 15.66
N GLU A 133 -19.09 -14.06 15.81
CA GLU A 133 -18.34 -15.21 16.29
C GLU A 133 -17.26 -15.69 15.29
N GLN A 134 -17.41 -15.36 14.01
CA GLN A 134 -16.49 -15.70 12.94
C GLN A 134 -15.54 -14.56 12.56
N PHE A 135 -15.65 -13.38 13.21
CA PHE A 135 -14.68 -12.29 13.05
C PHE A 135 -13.26 -12.83 13.09
N SER A 136 -12.43 -12.27 12.22
CA SER A 136 -11.08 -12.70 11.86
C SER A 136 -10.04 -12.56 12.98
N TYR A 137 -10.47 -12.58 14.24
CA TYR A 137 -9.62 -12.58 15.41
C TYR A 137 -8.52 -13.63 15.33
N ALA A 138 -7.36 -13.27 15.89
CA ALA A 138 -6.29 -14.21 16.17
C ALA A 138 -5.77 -14.02 17.60
N PRO A 139 -5.36 -15.10 18.30
CA PRO A 139 -4.88 -15.02 19.68
C PRO A 139 -3.67 -14.11 19.92
N TRP A 140 -2.90 -13.79 18.87
CA TRP A 140 -1.75 -12.89 18.93
C TRP A 140 -2.12 -11.39 18.85
N MET A 141 -3.40 -11.06 18.64
CA MET A 141 -3.88 -9.68 18.69
C MET A 141 -3.70 -9.10 20.10
N PRO A 142 -3.55 -7.77 20.26
CA PRO A 142 -3.23 -7.14 21.54
C PRO A 142 -4.40 -7.10 22.55
N PHE A 143 -5.41 -7.94 22.34
CA PHE A 143 -6.57 -8.10 23.19
C PHE A 143 -7.06 -9.55 23.09
N THR A 144 -7.78 -10.01 24.12
CA THR A 144 -8.35 -11.37 24.13
C THR A 144 -9.72 -11.38 23.45
N ARG A 145 -10.14 -12.54 22.94
CA ARG A 145 -11.50 -12.73 22.41
C ARG A 145 -12.58 -12.40 23.45
N GLU A 146 -12.32 -12.74 24.71
CA GLU A 146 -13.20 -12.42 25.84
C GLU A 146 -13.33 -10.90 26.03
N SER A 147 -12.21 -10.17 26.05
CA SER A 147 -12.22 -8.71 26.18
C SER A 147 -12.88 -8.00 25.00
N LEU A 148 -12.74 -8.55 23.78
CA LEU A 148 -13.46 -8.05 22.60
C LEU A 148 -14.97 -8.20 22.79
N GLY A 149 -15.41 -9.34 23.32
CA GLY A 149 -16.81 -9.65 23.56
C GLY A 149 -17.48 -10.37 22.38
N VAL A 150 -18.77 -10.65 22.53
CA VAL A 150 -19.57 -11.44 21.59
C VAL A 150 -20.97 -10.86 21.43
N ARG A 151 -21.65 -11.24 20.34
CA ARG A 151 -23.08 -10.97 20.18
C ARG A 151 -23.88 -11.89 21.12
N GLN A 152 -24.83 -11.30 21.85
CA GLN A 152 -25.70 -11.97 22.79
C GLN A 152 -27.00 -12.43 22.10
N PRO A 153 -27.75 -13.39 22.68
CA PRO A 153 -29.00 -13.88 22.10
C PRO A 153 -30.09 -12.81 21.90
N ASP A 154 -30.06 -11.75 22.70
CA ASP A 154 -30.99 -10.60 22.62
C ASP A 154 -30.58 -9.57 21.55
N GLY A 155 -29.50 -9.83 20.80
CA GLY A 155 -28.96 -8.93 19.77
C GLY A 155 -28.00 -7.85 20.28
N THR A 156 -27.78 -7.77 21.61
CA THR A 156 -26.78 -6.88 22.21
C THR A 156 -25.37 -7.43 22.03
N PHE A 157 -24.36 -6.62 22.35
CA PHE A 157 -22.95 -7.06 22.39
C PHE A 157 -22.38 -6.95 23.80
N SER A 158 -21.51 -7.87 24.18
CA SER A 158 -20.71 -7.77 25.41
C SER A 158 -19.31 -7.22 25.15
N GLY A 159 -18.52 -7.03 26.21
CA GLY A 159 -17.11 -6.62 26.13
C GLY A 159 -16.93 -5.28 25.41
N TYR A 160 -15.81 -5.16 24.70
CA TYR A 160 -15.49 -3.95 23.94
C TYR A 160 -16.51 -3.66 22.83
N LEU A 161 -17.02 -4.69 22.13
CA LEU A 161 -18.06 -4.52 21.11
C LEU A 161 -19.31 -3.85 21.70
N GLY A 162 -19.72 -4.27 22.90
CA GLY A 162 -20.83 -3.67 23.64
C GLY A 162 -20.58 -2.21 23.99
N GLN A 163 -19.41 -1.91 24.56
CA GLN A 163 -18.98 -0.54 24.87
C GLN A 163 -18.93 0.36 23.63
N PHE A 164 -18.59 -0.20 22.47
CA PHE A 164 -18.47 0.54 21.22
C PHE A 164 -19.83 0.93 20.64
N VAL A 165 -20.82 0.03 20.63
CA VAL A 165 -22.09 0.23 19.89
C VAL A 165 -23.31 0.56 20.77
N GLN A 166 -23.18 0.52 22.09
CA GLN A 166 -24.29 0.67 23.04
C GLN A 166 -24.02 1.80 24.05
N ALA A 167 -25.07 2.55 24.42
CA ALA A 167 -24.98 3.52 25.51
C ALA A 167 -24.86 2.84 26.88
N GLY A 168 -24.47 3.60 27.90
CA GLY A 168 -24.54 3.20 29.30
C GLY A 168 -23.40 2.29 29.76
N HIS A 169 -22.34 2.14 28.95
CA HIS A 169 -21.16 1.32 29.27
C HIS A 169 -20.02 2.15 29.89
N GLY A 170 -20.27 3.40 30.26
CA GLY A 170 -19.31 4.27 30.93
C GLY A 170 -19.05 3.84 32.37
N GLY A 171 -17.82 3.43 32.68
CA GLY A 171 -17.35 3.19 34.06
C GLY A 171 -16.85 4.46 34.74
N ALA A 172 -16.63 4.40 36.06
CA ALA A 172 -16.01 5.49 36.81
C ALA A 172 -14.62 5.84 36.21
N GLY A 173 -14.44 7.10 35.78
CA GLY A 173 -13.18 7.60 35.23
C GLY A 173 -13.06 7.55 33.70
N VAL A 174 -14.04 7.02 32.97
CA VAL A 174 -14.09 7.08 31.51
C VAL A 174 -14.76 8.39 31.08
N SER A 175 -14.04 9.25 30.35
CA SER A 175 -14.56 10.58 29.94
C SER A 175 -15.70 10.51 28.91
N TYR A 176 -15.69 9.47 28.07
CA TYR A 176 -16.74 9.15 27.10
C TYR A 176 -16.61 7.70 26.62
N THR A 177 -17.71 7.13 26.10
CA THR A 177 -17.66 5.94 25.24
C THR A 177 -18.17 6.30 23.84
N TYR A 178 -17.74 5.54 22.83
CA TYR A 178 -18.30 5.74 21.48
C TYR A 178 -19.79 5.40 21.44
N GLY A 179 -20.22 4.38 22.18
CA GLY A 179 -21.63 4.00 22.25
C GLY A 179 -22.53 5.11 22.80
N ASP A 180 -22.09 5.83 23.84
CA ASP A 180 -22.81 6.99 24.36
C ASP A 180 -22.90 8.11 23.31
N ARG A 181 -21.79 8.42 22.63
CA ARG A 181 -21.78 9.43 21.56
C ARG A 181 -22.64 9.01 20.36
N LEU A 182 -22.80 7.72 20.08
CA LEU A 182 -23.58 7.20 18.96
C LEU A 182 -25.09 7.11 19.26
N ARG A 183 -25.46 6.76 20.49
CA ARG A 183 -26.84 6.42 20.89
C ARG A 183 -27.52 7.48 21.76
N ALA A 184 -26.75 8.35 22.39
CA ALA A 184 -27.22 9.36 23.33
C ALA A 184 -26.44 10.67 23.15
N PHE A 185 -26.36 11.16 21.91
CA PHE A 185 -25.59 12.36 21.59
C PHE A 185 -26.27 13.63 22.08
N GLY A 186 -25.53 14.48 22.82
CA GLY A 186 -26.01 15.74 23.38
C GLY A 186 -26.68 15.59 24.75
N GLU A 187 -26.68 16.68 25.54
CA GLU A 187 -27.13 16.66 26.95
C GLU A 187 -28.63 16.95 27.12
N ALA A 188 -29.18 17.95 26.42
CA ALA A 188 -30.56 18.41 26.63
C ALA A 188 -31.62 17.46 26.06
N THR A 189 -31.35 16.86 24.90
CA THR A 189 -32.23 15.88 24.25
C THR A 189 -31.34 14.86 23.55
N PRO A 190 -30.98 13.76 24.24
CA PRO A 190 -30.07 12.76 23.69
C PRO A 190 -30.60 12.19 22.38
N LEU A 191 -29.78 12.25 21.33
CA LEU A 191 -30.11 11.74 20.00
C LEU A 191 -29.47 10.36 19.79
N ASP A 192 -30.30 9.36 19.45
CA ASP A 192 -29.80 8.09 18.88
C ASP A 192 -29.50 8.30 17.40
N GLN A 193 -28.25 8.65 17.11
CA GLN A 193 -27.78 8.92 15.75
C GLN A 193 -27.85 7.66 14.88
N LEU A 194 -27.61 6.48 15.46
CA LEU A 194 -27.68 5.22 14.72
C LEU A 194 -29.11 4.81 14.37
N ALA A 195 -30.08 5.09 15.24
CA ALA A 195 -31.50 4.97 14.88
C ALA A 195 -31.85 5.92 13.74
N THR A 196 -31.45 7.20 13.86
CA THR A 196 -31.68 8.23 12.84
C THR A 196 -31.07 7.84 11.49
N MET A 197 -29.84 7.31 11.48
CA MET A 197 -29.18 6.80 10.27
C MET A 197 -29.96 5.64 9.63
N ALA A 198 -30.42 4.68 10.44
CA ALA A 198 -31.18 3.54 9.94
C ALA A 198 -32.53 4.00 9.35
N ASP A 199 -33.24 4.89 10.03
CA ASP A 199 -34.53 5.44 9.56
C ASP A 199 -34.38 6.20 8.23
N ASP A 200 -33.32 7.01 8.09
CA ASP A 200 -33.02 7.73 6.85
C ASP A 200 -32.69 6.78 5.68
N LEU A 201 -31.90 5.73 5.92
CA LEU A 201 -31.60 4.70 4.92
C LEU A 201 -32.84 3.85 4.58
N GLN A 202 -33.71 3.57 5.56
CA GLN A 202 -34.99 2.91 5.32
C GLN A 202 -35.91 3.76 4.45
N ALA A 203 -36.01 5.06 4.74
CA ALA A 203 -36.82 5.99 3.96
C ALA A 203 -36.28 6.19 2.53
N SER A 204 -34.96 6.16 2.35
CA SER A 204 -34.34 6.26 1.03
C SER A 204 -33.03 5.49 0.91
N GLY A 205 -33.05 4.44 0.08
CA GLY A 205 -31.84 3.68 -0.29
C GLY A 205 -30.77 4.51 -1.02
N GLN A 206 -31.08 5.75 -1.41
CA GLN A 206 -30.14 6.66 -2.07
C GLN A 206 -29.67 7.78 -1.14
N SER A 207 -30.03 7.76 0.14
CA SER A 207 -29.66 8.83 1.06
C SER A 207 -28.14 9.00 1.17
N ARG A 208 -27.72 10.25 1.30
CA ARG A 208 -26.34 10.67 1.57
C ARG A 208 -26.21 11.26 2.99
N ARG A 209 -27.26 11.15 3.80
CA ARG A 209 -27.44 11.85 5.08
C ARG A 209 -27.34 10.94 6.31
N ALA A 210 -27.19 9.63 6.11
CA ALA A 210 -26.92 8.69 7.18
C ALA A 210 -25.49 8.91 7.73
N VAL A 211 -25.38 9.86 8.65
CA VAL A 211 -24.13 10.32 9.28
C VAL A 211 -24.35 10.40 10.79
N ALA A 212 -23.35 9.95 11.54
CA ALA A 212 -23.22 10.19 12.98
C ALA A 212 -21.90 10.92 13.26
N VAL A 213 -21.94 11.90 14.16
CA VAL A 213 -20.78 12.69 14.59
C VAL A 213 -20.57 12.47 16.07
N LEU A 214 -19.34 12.21 16.49
CA LEU A 214 -18.99 11.94 17.89
C LEU A 214 -18.26 13.12 18.55
N TRP A 215 -17.64 13.99 17.75
CA TRP A 215 -16.99 15.20 18.24
C TRP A 215 -18.01 16.30 18.50
N GLU A 216 -18.06 16.77 19.74
CA GLU A 216 -18.90 17.88 20.17
C GLU A 216 -18.01 19.11 20.44
N PRO A 217 -17.97 20.11 19.53
CA PRO A 217 -17.00 21.20 19.62
C PRO A 217 -16.99 21.94 20.96
N ALA A 218 -18.17 22.18 21.54
CA ALA A 218 -18.29 22.87 22.82
C ALA A 218 -17.71 22.08 24.00
N ARG A 219 -17.73 20.75 23.92
CA ARG A 219 -17.27 19.84 24.99
C ARG A 219 -15.84 19.36 24.78
N ASP A 220 -15.47 19.05 23.54
CA ASP A 220 -14.25 18.29 23.24
C ASP A 220 -13.04 19.17 22.88
N ALA A 221 -13.23 20.42 22.46
CA ALA A 221 -12.13 21.31 22.04
C ALA A 221 -11.10 21.59 23.16
N GLY A 222 -11.52 21.56 24.43
CA GLY A 222 -10.65 21.72 25.60
C GLY A 222 -10.47 20.46 26.45
N ALA A 223 -11.01 19.31 26.00
CA ALA A 223 -10.97 18.09 26.79
C ALA A 223 -9.56 17.46 26.75
N LYS A 224 -9.12 16.90 27.89
CA LYS A 224 -7.82 16.19 27.98
C LYS A 224 -7.76 14.94 27.12
N SER A 225 -8.89 14.28 26.93
CA SER A 225 -9.01 13.03 26.17
C SER A 225 -10.33 13.06 25.40
N PRO A 226 -10.36 13.73 24.24
CA PRO A 226 -11.57 13.79 23.42
C PRO A 226 -11.70 12.57 22.49
N PRO A 227 -12.88 12.33 21.88
CA PRO A 227 -13.13 11.25 20.92
C PRO A 227 -12.06 11.10 19.84
N CYS A 228 -11.50 9.91 19.70
CA CYS A 228 -10.61 9.60 18.56
C CYS A 228 -11.42 9.36 17.29
N LEU A 229 -12.50 8.56 17.37
CA LEU A 229 -13.52 8.47 16.33
C LEU A 229 -14.34 9.77 16.31
N VAL A 230 -14.46 10.40 15.15
CA VAL A 230 -15.12 11.71 14.98
C VAL A 230 -16.39 11.59 14.17
N LEU A 231 -16.40 10.75 13.13
CA LEU A 231 -17.53 10.64 12.21
C LEU A 231 -17.68 9.21 11.69
N VAL A 232 -18.93 8.79 11.52
CA VAL A 232 -19.31 7.56 10.80
C VAL A 232 -20.38 7.92 9.77
N GLN A 233 -20.24 7.43 8.54
CA GLN A 233 -21.23 7.60 7.48
C GLN A 233 -21.54 6.27 6.82
N ALA A 234 -22.82 6.03 6.55
CA ALA A 234 -23.31 4.85 5.85
C ALA A 234 -23.94 5.20 4.50
N ARG A 235 -23.79 4.30 3.52
CA ARG A 235 -24.36 4.43 2.18
C ARG A 235 -24.79 3.08 1.66
N LEU A 236 -25.98 2.99 1.09
CA LEU A 236 -26.41 1.81 0.34
C LEU A 236 -25.95 1.92 -1.13
N ARG A 237 -25.54 0.78 -1.70
CA ARG A 237 -25.21 0.65 -3.13
C ARG A 237 -25.70 -0.69 -3.65
N PRO A 238 -26.14 -0.75 -4.92
CA PRO A 238 -26.38 -2.02 -5.58
C PRO A 238 -25.05 -2.78 -5.72
N ASP A 239 -25.10 -4.10 -5.60
CA ASP A 239 -23.99 -4.98 -5.97
C ASP A 239 -24.17 -5.57 -7.39
N SER A 240 -23.13 -6.19 -7.92
CA SER A 240 -23.13 -6.77 -9.26
C SER A 240 -24.06 -7.98 -9.41
N SER A 241 -24.52 -8.58 -8.31
CA SER A 241 -25.49 -9.69 -8.31
C SER A 241 -26.95 -9.22 -8.29
N GLY A 242 -27.19 -7.90 -8.29
CA GLY A 242 -28.52 -7.30 -8.18
C GLY A 242 -29.00 -7.16 -6.73
N GLY A 243 -28.15 -7.45 -5.74
CA GLY A 243 -28.41 -7.19 -4.32
C GLY A 243 -28.08 -5.76 -3.90
N THR A 244 -28.19 -5.47 -2.60
CA THR A 244 -27.81 -4.18 -2.02
C THR A 244 -26.82 -4.39 -0.87
N ARG A 245 -25.76 -3.58 -0.84
CA ARG A 245 -24.73 -3.59 0.20
C ARG A 245 -24.67 -2.26 0.95
N LEU A 246 -24.49 -2.33 2.27
CA LEU A 246 -24.25 -1.16 3.14
C LEU A 246 -22.76 -0.91 3.28
N TYR A 247 -22.27 0.18 2.71
CA TYR A 247 -20.90 0.67 2.86
C TYR A 247 -20.82 1.58 4.08
N LEU A 248 -19.79 1.40 4.91
CA LEU A 248 -19.55 2.23 6.09
C LEU A 248 -18.19 2.90 5.97
N THR A 249 -18.11 4.20 6.27
CA THR A 249 -16.85 4.93 6.39
C THR A 249 -16.76 5.58 7.76
N ALA A 250 -15.64 5.38 8.45
CA ALA A 250 -15.35 5.99 9.74
C ALA A 250 -14.09 6.87 9.64
N TYR A 251 -14.10 8.01 10.33
CA TYR A 251 -12.97 8.93 10.39
C TYR A 251 -12.46 9.07 11.83
N PHE A 252 -11.18 8.78 12.01
CA PHE A 252 -10.43 8.95 13.26
C PHE A 252 -9.43 10.10 13.11
N ARG A 253 -9.47 11.07 14.03
CA ARG A 253 -8.49 12.17 14.04
C ARG A 253 -7.09 11.72 14.50
N SER A 254 -7.03 10.63 15.28
CA SER A 254 -5.84 10.09 15.94
C SER A 254 -6.12 8.63 16.25
N HIS A 255 -5.22 7.73 15.86
CA HIS A 255 -5.47 6.29 15.88
C HIS A 255 -4.20 5.52 16.26
N ASP A 256 -4.21 4.96 17.47
CA ASP A 256 -3.20 3.98 17.89
C ASP A 256 -3.40 2.70 17.08
N ILE A 257 -2.51 2.50 16.11
CA ILE A 257 -2.58 1.41 15.16
C ILE A 257 -2.28 0.08 15.80
N TYR A 258 -1.37 0.02 16.77
CA TYR A 258 -1.01 -1.24 17.40
C TYR A 258 -2.09 -1.65 18.40
N ARG A 259 -2.40 -0.82 19.39
CA ARG A 259 -3.24 -1.28 20.53
C ARG A 259 -4.75 -1.17 20.28
N ALA A 260 -5.19 -0.18 19.52
CA ALA A 260 -6.62 0.19 19.45
C ALA A 260 -7.29 -0.11 18.10
N TRP A 261 -6.55 -0.02 17.00
CA TRP A 261 -7.17 -0.05 15.66
C TRP A 261 -7.97 -1.32 15.39
N ALA A 262 -7.45 -2.49 15.74
CA ALA A 262 -8.15 -3.75 15.44
C ALA A 262 -9.46 -3.88 16.23
N SER A 263 -9.49 -3.50 17.52
CA SER A 263 -10.73 -3.54 18.30
C SER A 263 -11.74 -2.49 17.83
N ASN A 264 -11.27 -1.29 17.47
CA ASN A 264 -12.09 -0.25 16.82
C ASN A 264 -12.73 -0.76 15.51
N ALA A 265 -11.94 -1.42 14.65
CA ALA A 265 -12.42 -1.97 13.39
C ALA A 265 -13.49 -3.05 13.59
N TYR A 266 -13.32 -3.95 14.58
CA TYR A 266 -14.37 -4.92 14.93
C TYR A 266 -15.63 -4.24 15.50
N GLY A 267 -15.47 -3.18 16.29
CA GLY A 267 -16.60 -2.37 16.77
C GLY A 267 -17.39 -1.72 15.63
N LEU A 268 -16.69 -1.19 14.63
CA LEU A 268 -17.31 -0.64 13.42
C LEU A 268 -17.98 -1.71 12.55
N GLN A 269 -17.39 -2.90 12.44
CA GLN A 269 -18.02 -4.03 11.77
C GLN A 269 -19.32 -4.43 12.47
N ALA A 270 -19.32 -4.53 13.81
CA ALA A 270 -20.53 -4.81 14.58
C ALA A 270 -21.59 -3.72 14.38
N LEU A 271 -21.19 -2.44 14.35
CA LEU A 271 -22.07 -1.31 14.04
C LEU A 271 -22.68 -1.43 12.62
N GLN A 272 -21.86 -1.76 11.62
CA GLN A 272 -22.30 -1.96 10.23
C GLN A 272 -23.38 -3.06 10.16
N LEU A 273 -23.16 -4.18 10.84
CA LEU A 273 -24.10 -5.29 10.90
C LEU A 273 -25.42 -4.87 11.56
N LEU A 274 -25.36 -4.16 12.70
CA LEU A 274 -26.56 -3.62 13.35
C LEU A 274 -27.37 -2.69 12.45
N LEU A 275 -26.70 -1.87 11.62
CA LEU A 275 -27.40 -1.05 10.64
C LEU A 275 -28.06 -1.92 9.56
N THR A 276 -27.37 -2.93 9.02
CA THR A 276 -27.98 -3.83 8.02
C THR A 276 -29.21 -4.56 8.56
N GLU A 277 -29.17 -5.04 9.80
CA GLU A 277 -30.28 -5.73 10.47
C GLU A 277 -31.51 -4.83 10.64
N ARG A 278 -31.32 -3.52 10.83
CA ARG A 278 -32.42 -2.54 10.96
C ARG A 278 -33.08 -2.18 9.63
N LEU A 279 -32.49 -2.51 8.47
CA LEU A 279 -33.02 -2.14 7.16
C LEU A 279 -34.08 -3.12 6.64
N THR A 280 -35.14 -3.33 7.41
CA THR A 280 -36.17 -4.35 7.14
C THR A 280 -37.08 -4.04 5.95
N ASN A 281 -37.21 -2.76 5.56
CA ASN A 281 -38.04 -2.34 4.42
C ASN A 281 -37.38 -2.57 3.05
N HIS A 282 -36.13 -3.04 3.02
CA HIS A 282 -35.39 -3.36 1.81
C HIS A 282 -35.28 -4.88 1.64
N ALA A 283 -34.98 -5.34 0.43
CA ALA A 283 -34.46 -6.70 0.26
C ALA A 283 -33.22 -6.88 1.17
N PRO A 284 -32.91 -8.11 1.64
CA PRO A 284 -31.81 -8.35 2.56
C PRO A 284 -30.53 -7.60 2.17
N VAL A 285 -30.08 -6.69 3.04
CA VAL A 285 -28.91 -5.86 2.80
C VAL A 285 -27.68 -6.54 3.38
N ALA A 286 -26.69 -6.82 2.54
CA ALA A 286 -25.41 -7.37 2.99
C ALA A 286 -24.44 -6.27 3.45
N ALA A 287 -23.44 -6.61 4.26
CA ALA A 287 -22.34 -5.70 4.56
C ALA A 287 -21.50 -5.45 3.28
N GLY A 288 -21.31 -4.16 2.97
CA GLY A 288 -20.36 -3.65 1.98
C GLY A 288 -18.97 -3.48 2.59
N ASP A 289 -18.11 -2.74 1.89
CA ASP A 289 -16.78 -2.42 2.42
C ASP A 289 -16.89 -1.58 3.69
N LEU A 290 -16.05 -1.89 4.67
CA LEU A 290 -15.77 -1.05 5.82
C LEU A 290 -14.50 -0.24 5.52
N VAL A 291 -14.63 1.09 5.54
CA VAL A 291 -13.53 2.02 5.31
C VAL A 291 -13.21 2.77 6.59
N ILE A 292 -11.94 2.79 6.98
CA ILE A 292 -11.46 3.53 8.15
C ILE A 292 -10.40 4.51 7.67
N ILE A 293 -10.66 5.80 7.83
CA ILE A 293 -9.71 6.87 7.57
C ILE A 293 -9.08 7.27 8.90
N SER A 294 -7.77 7.03 9.03
CA SER A 294 -6.99 7.40 10.21
C SER A 294 -6.13 8.60 9.84
N HIS A 295 -6.50 9.79 10.33
CA HIS A 295 -5.76 11.01 10.01
C HIS A 295 -4.35 10.98 10.60
N SER A 296 -4.21 10.67 11.89
CA SER A 296 -2.91 10.35 12.50
C SER A 296 -2.91 8.86 12.84
N ALA A 297 -2.30 8.05 11.96
CA ALA A 297 -2.10 6.62 12.17
C ALA A 297 -0.72 6.41 12.79
N HIS A 298 -0.66 6.08 14.08
CA HIS A 298 0.61 6.02 14.80
C HIS A 298 0.85 4.73 15.59
N ILE A 299 2.12 4.41 15.80
CA ILE A 299 2.60 3.38 16.73
C ILE A 299 3.66 4.02 17.64
N TYR A 300 3.42 3.97 18.94
CA TYR A 300 4.33 4.50 19.96
C TYR A 300 5.62 3.67 20.04
N THR A 301 6.73 4.32 20.38
CA THR A 301 8.06 3.67 20.45
C THR A 301 8.11 2.44 21.35
N HIS A 302 7.36 2.42 22.45
CA HIS A 302 7.34 1.27 23.36
C HIS A 302 6.68 0.02 22.76
N ASP A 303 5.96 0.14 21.63
CA ASP A 303 5.34 -0.98 20.92
C ASP A 303 6.12 -1.39 19.65
N TRP A 304 7.20 -0.70 19.28
CA TRP A 304 7.93 -0.99 18.04
C TRP A 304 8.50 -2.41 17.99
N GLU A 305 9.18 -2.86 19.05
CA GLU A 305 9.76 -4.22 19.11
C GLU A 305 8.68 -5.31 19.01
N ALA A 306 7.55 -5.09 19.69
CA ALA A 306 6.42 -6.00 19.66
C ALA A 306 5.75 -6.03 18.28
N ALA A 307 5.64 -4.87 17.61
CA ALA A 307 5.15 -4.76 16.24
C ALA A 307 6.07 -5.46 15.24
N GLU A 308 7.39 -5.26 15.33
CA GLU A 308 8.38 -5.93 14.48
C GLU A 308 8.33 -7.45 14.64
N THR A 309 8.25 -7.93 15.88
CA THR A 309 8.10 -9.35 16.18
C THR A 309 6.81 -9.92 15.57
N LEU A 310 5.68 -9.22 15.75
CA LEU A 310 4.39 -9.63 15.22
C LEU A 310 4.41 -9.70 13.68
N LEU A 311 5.02 -8.72 13.01
CA LEU A 311 5.19 -8.72 11.56
C LEU A 311 6.06 -9.88 11.09
N ALA A 312 7.20 -10.14 11.73
CA ALA A 312 8.09 -11.23 11.35
C ALA A 312 7.39 -12.61 11.39
N HIS A 313 6.53 -12.83 12.38
CA HIS A 313 5.82 -14.10 12.55
C HIS A 313 4.60 -14.23 11.63
N HIS A 314 3.83 -13.16 11.44
CA HIS A 314 2.47 -13.23 10.89
C HIS A 314 2.25 -12.46 9.59
N HIS A 315 3.07 -11.46 9.28
CA HIS A 315 2.97 -10.75 8.00
C HIS A 315 3.52 -11.64 6.88
N ARG A 316 2.74 -11.76 5.80
CA ARG A 316 3.09 -12.56 4.63
C ARG A 316 2.83 -11.70 3.40
N ARG A 317 3.82 -11.60 2.52
CA ARG A 317 3.63 -10.92 1.23
C ARG A 317 2.69 -11.75 0.37
N THR A 318 1.55 -11.17 0.02
CA THR A 318 0.59 -11.79 -0.90
C THR A 318 1.23 -11.89 -2.28
N THR A 319 1.09 -13.04 -2.94
CA THR A 319 1.56 -13.16 -4.33
C THR A 319 0.67 -12.32 -5.24
N PRO A 320 1.23 -11.49 -6.14
CA PRO A 320 0.44 -10.61 -7.01
C PRO A 320 -0.66 -11.32 -7.80
N ARG A 321 -0.41 -12.58 -8.17
CA ARG A 321 -1.34 -13.43 -8.91
C ARG A 321 -2.62 -13.79 -8.14
N LEU A 322 -2.58 -13.82 -6.80
CA LEU A 322 -3.71 -14.26 -5.97
C LEU A 322 -4.60 -13.10 -5.51
N GLU A 323 -4.19 -11.87 -5.77
CA GLU A 323 -4.93 -10.68 -5.39
C GLU A 323 -6.03 -10.37 -6.43
N ARG A 324 -7.25 -10.12 -5.96
CA ARG A 324 -8.37 -9.75 -6.85
C ARG A 324 -8.42 -8.24 -6.99
N ASP A 325 -8.18 -7.75 -8.20
CA ASP A 325 -8.30 -6.34 -8.52
C ASP A 325 -9.78 -5.91 -8.57
N PRO A 326 -10.19 -4.86 -7.84
CA PRO A 326 -11.57 -4.37 -7.88
C PRO A 326 -11.98 -3.84 -9.26
N ARG A 327 -11.02 -3.52 -10.14
CA ARG A 327 -11.29 -3.14 -11.53
C ARG A 327 -11.47 -4.36 -12.45
N GLY A 328 -11.29 -5.58 -11.94
CA GLY A 328 -11.55 -6.82 -12.65
C GLY A 328 -10.29 -7.52 -13.18
N SER A 329 -10.46 -8.46 -14.11
CA SER A 329 -9.38 -9.36 -14.58
C SER A 329 -9.03 -9.14 -16.05
N PHE A 330 -7.83 -9.56 -16.44
CA PHE A 330 -7.36 -9.46 -17.83
C PHE A 330 -6.94 -10.83 -18.34
N VAL A 331 -7.41 -11.17 -19.54
CA VAL A 331 -7.03 -12.39 -20.27
C VAL A 331 -6.17 -11.99 -21.46
N ILE A 332 -5.01 -12.63 -21.59
CA ILE A 332 -4.01 -12.33 -22.61
C ILE A 332 -3.90 -13.51 -23.57
N SER A 333 -3.98 -13.23 -24.87
CA SER A 333 -3.71 -14.18 -25.96
C SER A 333 -2.78 -13.54 -27.00
N VAL A 334 -2.11 -14.37 -27.80
CA VAL A 334 -1.31 -13.92 -28.94
C VAL A 334 -2.03 -14.33 -30.21
N GLU A 335 -2.50 -13.35 -30.98
CA GLU A 335 -3.18 -13.51 -32.27
C GLU A 335 -2.42 -12.69 -33.31
N PRO A 336 -1.40 -13.27 -33.98
CA PRO A 336 -0.55 -12.54 -34.90
C PRO A 336 -1.37 -11.70 -35.92
N PRO A 337 -1.02 -10.42 -36.15
CA PRO A 337 0.20 -9.76 -35.72
C PRO A 337 0.16 -9.13 -34.31
N ASP A 338 -0.89 -9.38 -33.53
CA ASP A 338 -1.15 -8.67 -32.26
C ASP A 338 -1.07 -9.57 -31.02
N ILE A 339 -0.79 -8.95 -29.89
CA ILE A 339 -1.17 -9.45 -28.57
C ILE A 339 -2.56 -8.88 -28.26
N VAL A 340 -3.46 -9.72 -27.78
CA VAL A 340 -4.85 -9.37 -27.47
C VAL A 340 -5.06 -9.45 -25.97
N VAL A 341 -5.60 -8.39 -25.39
CA VAL A 341 -5.90 -8.30 -23.96
C VAL A 341 -7.39 -8.02 -23.78
N GLN A 342 -8.10 -8.96 -23.19
CA GLN A 342 -9.52 -8.84 -22.86
C GLN A 342 -9.65 -8.49 -21.38
N HIS A 343 -10.36 -7.41 -21.08
CA HIS A 343 -10.64 -6.96 -19.72
C HIS A 343 -12.07 -7.33 -19.34
N PHE A 344 -12.24 -7.88 -18.13
CA PHE A 344 -13.50 -8.34 -17.58
C PHE A 344 -13.77 -7.66 -16.25
N THR A 345 -15.03 -7.48 -15.90
CA THR A 345 -15.45 -7.11 -14.54
C THR A 345 -15.10 -8.21 -13.52
N PRO A 346 -15.13 -7.93 -12.20
CA PRO A 346 -14.92 -8.95 -11.18
C PRO A 346 -15.89 -10.15 -11.24
N ASP A 347 -17.09 -9.97 -11.78
CA ASP A 347 -18.11 -11.01 -12.02
C ASP A 347 -17.98 -11.71 -13.38
N GLY A 348 -17.01 -11.32 -14.21
CA GLY A 348 -16.68 -12.01 -15.47
C GLY A 348 -17.37 -11.45 -16.71
N THR A 349 -18.02 -10.29 -16.64
CA THR A 349 -18.60 -9.61 -17.80
C THR A 349 -17.47 -8.99 -18.63
N HIS A 350 -17.41 -9.29 -19.93
CA HIS A 350 -16.41 -8.71 -20.84
C HIS A 350 -16.66 -7.20 -21.02
N LEU A 351 -15.64 -6.39 -20.73
CA LEU A 351 -15.70 -4.94 -20.80
C LEU A 351 -15.13 -4.39 -22.10
N ARG A 352 -13.93 -4.86 -22.47
CA ARG A 352 -13.19 -4.34 -23.63
C ARG A 352 -12.11 -5.30 -24.07
N THR A 353 -11.72 -5.16 -25.34
CA THR A 353 -10.53 -5.80 -25.91
C THR A 353 -9.56 -4.72 -26.38
N VAL A 354 -8.29 -4.88 -26.04
CA VAL A 354 -7.18 -4.04 -26.50
C VAL A 354 -6.22 -4.90 -27.33
N ARG A 355 -5.69 -4.36 -28.42
CA ARG A 355 -4.73 -5.03 -29.30
C ARG A 355 -3.46 -4.20 -29.44
N GLY A 356 -2.31 -4.84 -29.58
CA GLY A 356 -1.05 -4.16 -29.83
C GLY A 356 0.11 -5.13 -30.06
N GLY A 357 1.14 -4.66 -30.78
CA GLY A 357 2.31 -5.46 -31.14
C GLY A 357 3.43 -5.48 -30.09
N SER A 358 3.32 -4.73 -28.99
CA SER A 358 4.33 -4.71 -27.92
C SER A 358 3.71 -4.57 -26.53
N ALA A 359 4.42 -5.07 -25.52
CA ALA A 359 4.01 -4.97 -24.12
C ALA A 359 3.94 -3.50 -23.66
N ASP A 360 4.85 -2.65 -24.14
CA ASP A 360 4.91 -1.23 -23.78
C ASP A 360 3.66 -0.46 -24.29
N ALA A 361 3.29 -0.67 -25.56
CA ALA A 361 2.11 -0.04 -26.14
C ALA A 361 0.81 -0.52 -25.45
N LEU A 362 0.76 -1.77 -25.03
CA LEU A 362 -0.37 -2.32 -24.27
C LEU A 362 -0.39 -1.80 -22.82
N ALA A 363 0.77 -1.70 -22.16
CA ALA A 363 0.87 -1.19 -20.79
C ALA A 363 0.33 0.24 -20.69
N ALA A 364 0.67 1.12 -21.63
CA ALA A 364 0.14 2.48 -21.67
C ALA A 364 -1.39 2.54 -21.80
N GLN A 365 -1.98 1.64 -22.60
CA GLN A 365 -3.43 1.55 -22.80
C GLN A 365 -4.15 0.93 -21.59
N LEU A 366 -3.51 -0.01 -20.89
CA LEU A 366 -4.11 -0.76 -19.80
C LEU A 366 -3.96 -0.07 -18.43
N ALA A 367 -2.92 0.74 -18.24
CA ALA A 367 -2.61 1.38 -16.96
C ALA A 367 -3.82 2.08 -16.27
N PRO A 368 -4.70 2.81 -16.98
CA PRO A 368 -5.87 3.44 -16.36
C PRO A 368 -6.90 2.45 -15.79
N PHE A 369 -6.86 1.18 -16.21
CA PHE A 369 -7.85 0.15 -15.87
C PHE A 369 -7.35 -0.83 -14.81
N ILE A 370 -6.09 -0.71 -14.37
CA ILE A 370 -5.49 -1.56 -13.34
C ILE A 370 -5.63 -0.85 -11.99
N GLY A 371 -6.25 -1.51 -11.01
CA GLY A 371 -6.55 -0.93 -9.70
C GLY A 371 -5.49 -1.21 -8.65
N LEU A 372 -4.69 -2.26 -8.85
CA LEU A 372 -3.66 -2.71 -7.91
C LEU A 372 -2.27 -2.71 -8.55
N MET A 373 -1.28 -2.21 -7.80
CA MET A 373 0.12 -2.21 -8.24
C MET A 373 0.64 -3.64 -8.46
N SER A 374 0.28 -4.57 -7.58
CA SER A 374 0.62 -5.99 -7.70
C SER A 374 0.12 -6.56 -9.04
N HIS A 375 -1.12 -6.26 -9.42
CA HIS A 375 -1.71 -6.69 -10.67
C HIS A 375 -1.03 -6.03 -11.89
N ALA A 376 -0.60 -4.77 -11.78
CA ALA A 376 0.19 -4.10 -12.82
C ALA A 376 1.53 -4.80 -13.06
N LEU A 377 2.23 -5.19 -11.98
CA LEU A 377 3.48 -5.95 -12.06
C LEU A 377 3.28 -7.32 -12.73
N TYR A 378 2.21 -8.03 -12.35
CA TYR A 378 1.83 -9.29 -12.98
C TYR A 378 1.55 -9.13 -14.48
N LEU A 379 0.74 -8.13 -14.86
CA LEU A 379 0.40 -7.89 -16.27
C LEU A 379 1.64 -7.55 -17.09
N GLY A 380 2.55 -6.72 -16.57
CA GLY A 380 3.82 -6.42 -17.25
C GLY A 380 4.61 -7.69 -17.58
N GLN A 381 4.68 -8.65 -16.66
CA GLN A 381 5.38 -9.93 -16.87
C GLN A 381 4.70 -10.83 -17.91
N GLU A 382 3.37 -10.88 -17.91
CA GLU A 382 2.61 -11.67 -18.89
C GLU A 382 2.68 -11.05 -20.28
N LEU A 383 2.52 -9.72 -20.39
CA LEU A 383 2.61 -8.98 -21.65
C LEU A 383 3.98 -9.11 -22.29
N HIS A 384 5.07 -9.03 -21.51
CA HIS A 384 6.42 -9.19 -22.04
C HIS A 384 6.68 -10.62 -22.56
N ARG A 385 6.15 -11.64 -21.88
CA ARG A 385 6.21 -13.03 -22.36
C ARG A 385 5.42 -13.23 -23.66
N ALA A 386 4.23 -12.61 -23.76
CA ALA A 386 3.42 -12.64 -24.98
C ALA A 386 4.14 -11.93 -26.15
N GLU A 387 4.79 -10.80 -25.90
CA GLU A 387 5.58 -10.08 -26.90
C GLU A 387 6.78 -10.90 -27.40
N LEU A 388 7.50 -11.59 -26.51
CA LEU A 388 8.60 -12.45 -26.91
C LEU A 388 8.12 -13.59 -27.82
N ALA A 389 7.02 -14.26 -27.47
CA ALA A 389 6.41 -15.31 -28.28
C ALA A 389 5.96 -14.81 -29.66
N LEU A 390 5.37 -13.60 -29.73
CA LEU A 390 4.97 -12.96 -30.97
C LEU A 390 6.18 -12.64 -31.87
N ARG A 391 7.24 -12.03 -31.31
CA ARG A 391 8.42 -11.60 -32.06
C ARG A 391 9.18 -12.75 -32.71
N VAL A 392 9.24 -13.91 -32.06
CA VAL A 392 9.91 -15.10 -32.60
C VAL A 392 9.01 -15.96 -33.49
N GLY A 393 7.81 -15.48 -33.82
CA GLY A 393 6.86 -16.20 -34.67
C GLY A 393 6.28 -17.48 -34.03
N ARG A 394 6.30 -17.59 -32.70
CA ARG A 394 5.82 -18.75 -31.94
C ARG A 394 4.74 -18.38 -30.94
N PRO A 395 3.54 -17.96 -31.40
CA PRO A 395 2.44 -17.59 -30.52
C PRO A 395 2.02 -18.75 -29.60
N ASP A 396 2.23 -20.00 -30.02
CA ASP A 396 1.98 -21.22 -29.24
C ASP A 396 2.90 -21.38 -28.03
N ALA A 397 4.05 -20.69 -28.00
CA ALA A 397 4.98 -20.70 -26.88
C ALA A 397 4.43 -19.96 -25.64
N PHE A 398 3.42 -19.11 -25.84
CA PHE A 398 2.79 -18.35 -24.77
C PHE A 398 1.46 -18.97 -24.34
N ARG A 399 1.33 -19.17 -23.03
CA ARG A 399 0.05 -19.38 -22.36
C ARG A 399 0.08 -18.59 -21.06
N GLN A 400 -0.89 -17.69 -20.88
CA GLN A 400 -1.01 -16.92 -19.65
C GLN A 400 -0.94 -17.84 -18.42
N ASP A 401 -0.32 -17.36 -17.34
CA ASP A 401 -0.12 -18.11 -16.08
C ASP A 401 0.84 -19.31 -16.17
N ARG A 402 1.49 -19.54 -17.32
CA ARG A 402 2.49 -20.59 -17.50
C ARG A 402 3.85 -19.99 -17.85
N ALA A 403 4.91 -20.70 -17.46
CA ALA A 403 6.24 -20.39 -17.96
C ALA A 403 6.24 -20.46 -19.49
N LEU A 404 7.04 -19.61 -20.11
CA LEU A 404 7.21 -19.59 -21.56
C LEU A 404 7.84 -20.91 -22.02
N ASP A 405 7.38 -21.48 -23.13
CA ASP A 405 8.00 -22.68 -23.71
C ASP A 405 9.34 -22.31 -24.36
N MET A 406 10.42 -22.48 -23.61
CA MET A 406 11.77 -22.12 -24.06
C MET A 406 12.24 -22.93 -25.28
N ALA A 407 11.75 -24.16 -25.47
CA ALA A 407 12.09 -24.96 -26.65
C ALA A 407 11.42 -24.38 -27.90
N ALA A 408 10.16 -23.98 -27.78
CA ALA A 408 9.44 -23.28 -28.84
C ALA A 408 10.13 -21.95 -29.20
N ILE A 409 10.52 -21.15 -28.20
CA ILE A 409 11.24 -19.90 -28.40
C ILE A 409 12.57 -20.12 -29.13
N GLY A 410 13.39 -21.09 -28.69
CA GLY A 410 14.67 -21.40 -29.34
C GLY A 410 14.51 -21.79 -30.81
N ALA A 411 13.48 -22.59 -31.13
CA ALA A 411 13.17 -22.93 -32.52
C ALA A 411 12.72 -21.72 -33.35
N GLY A 412 11.97 -20.78 -32.76
CA GLY A 412 11.59 -19.52 -33.42
C GLY A 412 12.79 -18.64 -33.74
N ILE A 413 13.72 -18.48 -32.79
CA ILE A 413 14.95 -17.70 -32.99
C ILE A 413 15.80 -18.28 -34.12
N ALA A 414 16.02 -19.60 -34.12
CA ALA A 414 16.80 -20.26 -35.17
C ALA A 414 16.16 -20.11 -36.57
N ALA A 415 14.82 -20.11 -36.66
CA ALA A 415 14.12 -19.88 -37.93
C ALA A 415 14.35 -18.45 -38.46
N MET A 416 14.32 -17.44 -37.58
CA MET A 416 14.60 -16.05 -37.94
C MET A 416 16.04 -15.86 -38.43
N GLU A 417 17.02 -16.48 -37.76
CA GLU A 417 18.44 -16.40 -38.17
C GLU A 417 18.65 -16.97 -39.59
N ASN A 418 18.03 -18.12 -39.90
CA ASN A 418 18.11 -18.74 -41.22
C ASN A 418 17.47 -17.89 -42.34
N GLU A 419 16.35 -17.20 -42.07
CA GLU A 419 15.72 -16.28 -43.04
C GLU A 419 16.60 -15.05 -43.33
N THR A 420 17.38 -14.61 -42.35
CA THR A 420 18.28 -13.45 -42.48
C THR A 420 19.53 -13.81 -43.31
N GLU A 421 20.06 -15.03 -43.19
CA GLU A 421 21.16 -15.53 -44.03
C GLU A 421 20.75 -15.72 -45.50
N HIS A 422 19.53 -16.22 -45.76
CA HIS A 422 19.03 -16.40 -47.12
C HIS A 422 18.72 -15.08 -47.85
N THR A 423 18.32 -14.03 -47.12
CA THR A 423 18.11 -12.69 -47.71
C THR A 423 19.43 -11.94 -47.95
N GLY A 424 20.48 -12.19 -47.14
CA GLY A 424 21.83 -11.67 -47.37
C GLY A 424 22.49 -12.24 -48.63
N ALA A 425 22.35 -13.55 -48.86
CA ALA A 425 22.94 -14.24 -50.02
C ALA A 425 22.33 -13.82 -51.38
N HIS A 426 21.11 -13.27 -51.40
CA HIS A 426 20.49 -12.76 -52.64
C HIS A 426 20.95 -11.34 -53.03
N ASN A 427 21.49 -10.55 -52.10
CA ASN A 427 22.02 -9.22 -52.41
C ASN A 427 23.48 -9.23 -52.91
N GLU A 428 24.22 -10.32 -52.73
CA GLU A 428 25.60 -10.46 -53.24
C GLU A 428 25.70 -11.01 -54.68
N HIS A 429 24.57 -11.26 -55.36
CA HIS A 429 24.54 -11.74 -56.75
C HIS A 429 23.97 -10.72 -57.76
N GLN A 430 23.78 -9.46 -57.36
CA GLN A 430 23.40 -8.36 -58.27
C GLN A 430 24.33 -7.14 -58.21
N GLY A 431 25.57 -7.31 -57.74
CA GLY A 431 26.63 -6.29 -57.81
C GLY A 431 27.55 -6.46 -59.01
#